data_AF-A0A4R3SLR4-F1
#
_entry.id   AF-A0A4R3SLR4-F1
#
_cell.length_a   1.000
_cell.length_b   1.000
_cell.length_c   1.000
_cell.angle_alpha   90.00
_cell.angle_beta   90.00
_cell.angle_gamma   90.00
#
_symmetry.space_group_name_H-M   'P 1'
#
loop_
_entity.id
_entity.type
_entity.pdbx_description
1 polymer ?
#
loop_
_entity_poly.entity_id
_entity_poly.type
_entity_poly.pdbx_seq_one_letter_code
_entity_poly.pdbx_strand_id
1 'polypeptide(L)' 'MKIESFLLSEKGWVPNNSRLPVVFYRGALVGDANGLADQFEALFEGHGGSPDWRDSVFDYHHYHSIAYEALGFFAGEATL' A
#
# COMPACT_ATOMS: atom_id res chain seq x y z
N MET A 1 4.08 11.79 -10.85
CA MET A 1 3.23 10.69 -10.33
C MET A 1 2.40 10.10 -11.46
N LYS A 2 2.36 8.77 -11.58
CA LYS A 2 1.44 8.03 -12.46
C LYS A 2 0.49 7.22 -11.58
N ILE A 3 -0.80 7.26 -11.90
CA ILE A 3 -1.84 6.52 -11.16
C ILE A 3 -2.31 5.36 -12.02
N GLU A 4 -2.37 4.17 -11.44
CA GLU A 4 -2.89 2.96 -12.06
C GLU A 4 -3.94 2.34 -11.13
N SER A 5 -4.90 1.61 -11.70
CA SER A 5 -5.89 0.88 -10.92
C SER A 5 -6.07 -0.54 -11.44
N PHE A 6 -6.27 -1.48 -10.52
CA PHE A 6 -6.40 -2.90 -10.80
C PHE A 6 -7.65 -3.43 -10.09
N LEU A 7 -8.67 -3.82 -10.86
CA LEU A 7 -9.79 -4.57 -10.32
C LEU A 7 -9.43 -6.05 -10.36
N LEU A 8 -9.32 -6.66 -9.19
CA LEU A 8 -8.90 -8.04 -9.03
C LEU A 8 -10.12 -8.94 -8.81
N SER A 9 -10.19 -10.06 -9.54
CA SER A 9 -11.15 -11.12 -9.25
C SER A 9 -10.69 -11.93 -8.04
N GLU A 10 -11.59 -12.75 -7.47
CA GLU A 10 -11.22 -13.76 -6.48
C GLU A 10 -10.04 -14.63 -6.98
N LYS A 11 -9.15 -15.01 -6.06
CA LYS A 11 -7.98 -15.85 -6.35
C LYS A 11 -7.76 -16.85 -5.23
N GLY A 12 -8.13 -18.11 -5.47
CA GLY A 12 -8.04 -19.16 -4.46
C GLY A 12 -8.91 -18.82 -3.25
N TRP A 13 -8.32 -18.78 -2.06
CA TRP A 13 -9.03 -18.43 -0.82
C TRP A 13 -9.09 -16.92 -0.55
N VAL A 14 -8.47 -16.09 -1.41
CA VAL A 14 -8.50 -14.62 -1.28
C VAL A 14 -9.69 -14.08 -2.08
N PRO A 15 -10.69 -13.47 -1.40
CA PRO A 15 -11.94 -13.10 -2.08
C PRO A 15 -11.79 -11.91 -3.04
N ASN A 16 -10.88 -10.98 -2.75
CA ASN A 16 -10.78 -9.66 -3.39
C ASN A 16 -12.10 -8.85 -3.38
N ASN A 17 -12.01 -7.52 -3.54
CA ASN A 17 -13.19 -6.67 -3.56
C ASN A 17 -13.71 -6.50 -4.99
N SER A 18 -14.93 -6.94 -5.27
CA SER A 18 -15.52 -6.90 -6.62
C SER A 18 -15.90 -5.49 -7.11
N ARG A 19 -15.82 -4.47 -6.25
CA ARG A 19 -16.21 -3.09 -6.56
C ARG A 19 -15.09 -2.08 -6.38
N LEU A 20 -14.17 -2.32 -5.46
CA LEU A 20 -13.09 -1.40 -5.13
C LEU A 20 -11.77 -1.91 -5.73
N PRO A 21 -11.15 -1.17 -6.67
CA PRO A 21 -9.87 -1.56 -7.24
C PRO A 21 -8.73 -1.24 -6.27
N VAL A 22 -7.61 -1.96 -6.42
CA VAL A 22 -6.32 -1.52 -5.89
C VAL A 22 -5.87 -0.29 -6.67
N VAL A 23 -5.42 0.76 -5.99
CA VAL A 23 -4.91 1.98 -6.62
C VAL A 23 -3.41 2.08 -6.36
N PHE A 24 -2.62 2.20 -7.43
CA PHE A 24 -1.17 2.25 -7.36
C PHE A 24 -0.63 3.60 -7.84
N TYR A 25 0.06 4.30 -6.93
CA TYR A 25 0.65 5.62 -7.18
C TYR A 25 2.15 5.49 -7.42
N ARG A 26 2.58 5.45 -8.69
CA ARG A 26 4.00 5.45 -9.05
C ARG A 26 4.61 6.83 -8.88
N GLY A 27 5.68 6.91 -8.10
CA GLY A 27 6.33 8.18 -7.78
C GLY A 27 5.36 9.11 -7.07
N ALA A 28 4.70 8.59 -6.02
CA ALA A 28 3.78 9.35 -5.17
C ALA A 28 4.50 10.49 -4.45
N LEU A 29 5.70 10.20 -3.93
CA LEU A 29 6.61 11.13 -3.29
C LEU A 29 8.01 11.00 -3.91
N VAL A 30 8.84 12.04 -3.78
CA VAL A 30 10.20 12.09 -4.31
C VAL A 30 11.14 12.54 -3.19
N GLY A 31 12.19 11.78 -2.91
CA GLY A 31 13.14 12.08 -1.83
C GLY A 31 14.14 10.94 -1.62
N ASP A 32 14.99 11.07 -0.60
CA ASP A 32 15.82 9.97 -0.11
C ASP A 32 15.00 9.01 0.77
N ALA A 33 15.52 7.79 0.99
CA ALA A 33 14.79 6.73 1.68
C ALA A 33 14.34 7.11 3.10
N ASN A 34 15.20 7.75 3.88
CA ASN A 34 14.89 8.11 5.27
C ASN A 34 13.83 9.22 5.32
N GLY A 35 13.98 10.25 4.50
CA GLY A 35 13.02 11.34 4.40
C GLY A 35 11.68 10.88 3.81
N LEU A 36 11.66 9.87 2.95
CA LEU A 36 10.43 9.33 2.37
C LEU A 36 9.58 8.55 3.39
N ALA A 37 10.20 7.77 4.27
CA ALA A 37 9.48 7.05 5.31
C ALA A 37 8.68 8.03 6.19
N ASP A 38 9.33 9.06 6.72
CA ASP A 38 8.69 10.06 7.58
C ASP A 38 7.59 10.86 6.81
N GLN A 39 7.80 11.13 5.52
CA GLN A 39 6.79 11.80 4.69
C GLN A 39 5.55 10.92 4.46
N PHE A 40 5.71 9.61 4.25
CA PHE A 40 4.57 8.71 4.13
C PHE A 40 3.78 8.59 5.43
N GLU A 41 4.48 8.52 6.57
CA GLU A 41 3.82 8.47 7.88
C GLU A 41 3.00 9.74 8.15
N ALA A 42 3.60 10.91 7.95
CA ALA A 42 2.89 12.19 8.06
C ALA A 42 1.71 12.28 7.08
N LEU A 43 1.86 11.73 5.87
CA LEU A 43 0.77 11.67 4.89
C LEU A 43 -0.39 10.79 5.38
N PHE A 44 -0.10 9.61 5.95
CA PHE A 44 -1.13 8.71 6.47
C PHE A 44 -1.84 9.29 7.70
N GLU A 45 -1.09 9.87 8.64
CA GLU A 45 -1.66 10.58 9.79
C GLU A 45 -2.61 11.71 9.35
N GLY A 46 -2.19 12.50 8.37
CA GLY A 46 -3.00 13.60 7.82
C GLY A 46 -4.29 13.15 7.13
N HIS A 47 -4.42 11.87 6.77
CA HIS A 47 -5.61 11.30 6.12
C HIS A 47 -6.39 10.34 7.05
N GLY A 48 -6.15 10.41 8.37
CA GLY A 48 -6.89 9.63 9.36
C GLY A 48 -6.46 8.16 9.46
N GLY A 49 -5.33 7.80 8.84
CA GLY A 49 -4.62 6.56 9.12
C GLY A 49 -3.71 6.72 10.33
N SER A 50 -3.26 5.60 10.90
CA SER A 50 -2.19 5.57 11.90
C SER A 50 -1.00 4.83 11.27
N PRO A 51 0.21 5.40 11.25
CA PRO A 51 1.41 4.72 10.79
C PRO A 51 1.84 3.67 11.82
N ASP A 52 1.10 2.56 11.85
CA ASP A 52 1.26 1.51 12.87
C ASP A 52 2.45 0.58 12.58
N TRP A 53 3.04 0.69 11.37
CA TRP A 53 4.02 -0.27 10.88
C TRP A 53 5.00 0.32 9.84
N ARG A 54 6.30 0.13 10.07
CA ARG A 54 7.41 0.47 9.16
C ARG A 54 8.35 -0.73 9.02
N ASP A 55 8.11 -1.59 8.03
CA ASP A 55 8.90 -2.81 7.77
C ASP A 55 8.73 -3.30 6.31
N SER A 56 9.23 -4.49 6.02
CA SER A 56 9.08 -5.23 4.76
C SER A 56 7.69 -5.86 4.59
N VAL A 57 7.28 -6.16 3.36
CA VAL A 57 5.99 -6.82 3.07
C VAL A 57 6.08 -8.34 3.28
N PHE A 58 5.04 -8.94 3.86
CA PHE A 58 4.96 -10.41 3.99
C PHE A 58 5.00 -11.11 2.63
N ASP A 59 5.72 -12.22 2.56
CA ASP A 59 5.93 -13.02 1.35
C ASP A 59 4.84 -14.08 1.09
N TYR A 60 3.74 -14.02 1.85
CA TYR A 60 2.60 -14.94 1.72
C TYR A 60 1.28 -14.18 1.48
N HIS A 61 0.36 -14.82 0.76
CA HIS A 61 -0.97 -14.27 0.51
C HIS A 61 -1.76 -14.10 1.82
N HIS A 62 -2.35 -12.93 2.01
CA HIS A 62 -3.26 -12.62 3.11
C HIS A 62 -4.27 -11.55 2.67
N TYR A 63 -5.32 -11.34 3.46
CA TYR A 63 -6.31 -10.30 3.22
C TYR A 63 -6.90 -9.79 4.54
N HIS A 64 -7.47 -8.59 4.49
CA HIS A 64 -8.22 -8.01 5.61
C HIS A 64 -9.71 -8.01 5.30
N SER A 65 -10.53 -8.62 6.17
CA SER A 65 -11.98 -8.68 5.99
C SER A 65 -12.71 -7.42 6.48
N ILE A 66 -12.10 -6.66 7.38
CA ILE A 66 -12.71 -5.53 8.09
C ILE A 66 -11.87 -4.24 8.05
N ALA A 67 -10.76 -4.24 7.30
CA ALA A 67 -9.86 -3.10 7.18
C ALA A 67 -9.46 -2.86 5.72
N TYR A 68 -9.14 -1.61 5.42
CA TYR A 68 -8.37 -1.27 4.22
C TYR A 68 -6.89 -1.20 4.60
N GLU A 69 -6.02 -1.44 3.64
CA GLU A 69 -4.58 -1.31 3.80
C GLU A 69 -4.07 -0.25 2.81
N ALA A 70 -3.18 0.61 3.28
CA ALA A 70 -2.43 1.56 2.46
C ALA A 70 -0.95 1.43 2.81
N LEU A 71 -0.11 1.22 1.79
CA LEU A 71 1.33 1.02 1.95
C LEU A 71 2.12 2.11 1.22
N GLY A 72 3.13 2.66 1.89
CA GLY A 72 4.10 3.59 1.32
C GLY A 72 5.44 2.89 1.08
N PHE A 73 5.85 2.74 -0.18
CA PHE A 73 7.15 2.17 -0.53
C PHE A 73 8.21 3.27 -0.55
N PHE A 74 9.00 3.37 0.52
CA PHE A 74 10.04 4.40 0.66
C PHE A 74 11.43 3.96 0.17
N ALA A 75 11.70 2.64 0.13
CA ALA A 75 12.94 2.06 -0.39
C ALA A 75 12.79 0.56 -0.71
N GLY A 76 13.74 0.01 -1.45
CA GLY A 76 13.81 -1.41 -1.77
C GLY A 76 13.01 -1.83 -3.00
N GLU A 77 12.82 -3.14 -3.14
CA GLU A 77 12.09 -3.77 -4.23
C GLU A 77 11.30 -4.96 -3.71
N ALA A 78 10.15 -5.23 -4.32
CA ALA A 78 9.27 -6.34 -3.97
C ALA A 78 8.57 -6.88 -5.22
N THR A 79 8.19 -8.16 -5.18
CA THR A 79 7.29 -8.77 -6.16
C THR A 79 6.00 -9.14 -5.43
N LEU A 80 4.86 -8.65 -5.93
CA LEU A 80 3.52 -8.84 -5.36
C LEU A 80 2.66 -9.72 -6.28
#